data_AF-K5ZDX9-F1
#
_entry.id   AF-K5ZDX9-F1
#
_cell.length_a   1.000
_cell.length_b   1.000
_cell.length_c   1.000
_cell.angle_alpha   90.00
_cell.angle_beta   90.00
_cell.angle_gamma   90.00
#
_symmetry.space_group_name_H-M   'P 1'
#
loop_
_entity.id
_entity.type
_entity.pdbx_description
1 polymer ?
#
loop_
_entity_poly.entity_id
_entity_poly.type
_entity_poly.pdbx_seq_one_letter_code
_entity_poly.pdbx_strand_id
1 'polypeptide(L)'
;MANVTEEQKNYIIRFYGVMTAEFIARQLSITRELVYQVAEENDLRKRIKPVSTSKPKADLSSNEQDCIPPDPNSGGVPLVIDQRTTIIIPRGADPEERRKKFLRRINQVVSARDTSMNY
;
A
#
# COMPACT_ATOMS: atom_id res chain seq x y z
N MET A 1 -32.30 -24.13 5.16
CA MET A 1 -30.91 -23.81 4.76
C MET A 1 -30.92 -23.55 3.27
N ALA A 2 -30.41 -22.39 2.82
CA ALA A 2 -30.35 -22.10 1.39
C ALA A 2 -29.26 -22.98 0.77
N ASN A 3 -29.66 -23.93 -0.06
CA ASN A 3 -28.75 -24.93 -0.62
C ASN A 3 -27.94 -24.30 -1.75
N VAL A 4 -26.65 -24.05 -1.51
CA VAL A 4 -25.67 -23.74 -2.56
C VAL A 4 -25.44 -25.01 -3.39
N THR A 5 -25.58 -24.94 -4.71
CA THR A 5 -25.38 -26.10 -5.59
C THR A 5 -23.91 -26.54 -5.62
N GLU A 6 -23.64 -27.79 -5.99
CA GLU A 6 -22.27 -28.30 -6.11
C GLU A 6 -21.43 -27.50 -7.13
N GLU A 7 -22.05 -27.00 -8.19
CA GLU A 7 -21.40 -26.11 -9.16
C GLU A 7 -20.99 -24.77 -8.54
N GLN A 8 -21.87 -24.16 -7.75
CA GLN A 8 -21.59 -22.93 -7.02
C GLN A 8 -20.48 -23.13 -5.99
N LYS A 9 -20.49 -24.25 -5.26
CA LYS A 9 -19.41 -24.61 -4.32
C LYS A 9 -18.06 -24.75 -5.03
N ASN A 10 -18.03 -25.50 -6.14
CA ASN A 10 -16.83 -25.68 -6.95
C ASN A 10 -16.29 -24.35 -7.49
N TYR A 11 -17.17 -23.44 -7.89
CA TYR A 11 -16.78 -22.09 -8.30
C TYR A 11 -16.15 -21.31 -7.13
N ILE A 12 -16.79 -21.30 -5.96
CA ILE A 12 -16.26 -20.63 -4.76
C ILE A 12 -14.87 -21.17 -4.42
N ILE A 13 -14.70 -22.50 -4.37
CA ILE A 13 -13.42 -23.15 -4.05
C ILE A 13 -12.30 -22.70 -5.01
N ARG A 14 -12.58 -22.59 -6.32
CA ARG A 14 -11.60 -22.19 -7.32
C ARG A 14 -11.21 -20.72 -7.22
N PHE A 15 -12.16 -19.83 -6.92
CA PHE A 15 -11.98 -18.39 -7.09
C PHE A 15 -11.86 -17.59 -5.79
N TYR A 16 -12.11 -18.19 -4.61
CA TYR A 16 -12.06 -17.50 -3.32
C TYR A 16 -10.69 -16.89 -2.99
N GLY A 17 -9.59 -17.45 -3.52
CA GLY A 17 -8.24 -16.90 -3.37
C GLY A 17 -7.88 -15.77 -4.34
N VAL A 18 -8.68 -15.53 -5.37
CA VAL A 18 -8.39 -14.61 -6.49
C VAL A 18 -9.39 -13.45 -6.54
N MET A 19 -10.62 -13.65 -6.06
CA MET A 19 -11.70 -12.68 -6.13
C MET A 19 -12.30 -12.40 -4.75
N THR A 20 -12.95 -11.24 -4.60
CA THR A 20 -13.66 -10.92 -3.36
C THR A 20 -14.94 -11.74 -3.24
N ALA A 21 -15.34 -12.03 -1.99
CA ALA A 21 -16.59 -12.75 -1.72
C ALA A 21 -17.82 -12.03 -2.31
N GLU A 22 -17.81 -10.69 -2.35
CA GLU A 22 -18.87 -9.88 -2.97
C GLU A 22 -18.97 -10.09 -4.48
N PHE A 23 -17.83 -10.20 -5.17
CA PHE A 23 -17.82 -10.45 -6.60
C PHE A 23 -18.32 -11.86 -6.93
N ILE A 24 -17.85 -12.86 -6.18
CA ILE A 24 -18.28 -14.26 -6.32
C ILE A 24 -19.79 -14.38 -6.05
N ALA A 25 -20.29 -13.72 -5.01
CA ALA A 25 -21.70 -13.66 -4.68
C ALA A 25 -22.55 -13.10 -5.82
N ARG A 26 -22.09 -12.02 -6.46
CA ARG A 26 -22.75 -11.44 -7.66
C ARG A 26 -22.77 -12.40 -8.83
N GLN A 27 -21.66 -13.09 -9.11
CA GLN A 27 -21.58 -14.05 -10.23
C GLN A 27 -22.52 -15.24 -10.04
N LEU A 28 -22.62 -15.74 -8.82
CA LEU A 28 -23.43 -16.91 -8.51
C LEU A 28 -24.89 -16.58 -8.12
N SER A 29 -25.24 -15.28 -8.11
CA SER A 29 -26.54 -14.77 -7.64
C SER A 29 -26.91 -15.27 -6.23
N ILE A 30 -25.93 -15.29 -5.33
CA ILE A 30 -26.09 -15.68 -3.93
C ILE A 30 -25.66 -14.54 -3.00
N THR A 31 -25.94 -14.70 -1.70
CA THR A 31 -25.46 -13.77 -0.68
C THR A 31 -23.99 -14.02 -0.34
N ARG A 32 -23.24 -12.97 0.01
CA ARG A 32 -21.82 -13.09 0.41
C ARG A 32 -21.63 -13.96 1.66
N GLU A 33 -22.64 -14.04 2.52
CA GLU A 33 -22.66 -14.86 3.72
C GLU A 33 -22.56 -16.35 3.38
N LEU A 34 -23.23 -16.79 2.31
CA LEU A 34 -23.13 -18.16 1.81
C LEU A 34 -21.75 -18.46 1.21
N VAL A 35 -21.12 -17.48 0.56
CA VAL A 35 -19.75 -17.62 0.08
C VAL A 35 -18.78 -17.83 1.25
N TYR A 36 -18.96 -17.08 2.34
CA TYR A 36 -18.14 -17.27 3.55
C TYR A 36 -18.39 -18.61 4.23
N GLN A 37 -19.63 -19.08 4.27
CA GLN A 37 -19.97 -20.38 4.84
C GLN A 37 -19.28 -21.51 4.06
N VAL A 38 -19.37 -21.50 2.72
CA VAL A 38 -18.67 -22.49 1.88
C VAL A 38 -17.16 -22.39 2.04
N ALA A 39 -16.61 -21.18 2.18
CA ALA A 39 -15.17 -20.99 2.40
C ALA A 39 -14.71 -21.48 3.78
N GLU A 40 -15.56 -21.44 4.80
CA GLU A 40 -15.30 -22.00 6.12
C GLU A 40 -15.38 -23.53 6.11
N GLU A 41 -16.41 -24.11 5.49
CA GLU A 41 -16.58 -25.56 5.31
C GLU A 41 -15.40 -26.22 4.56
N ASN A 42 -14.72 -25.47 3.69
CA ASN A 42 -13.60 -25.95 2.87
C ASN A 42 -12.23 -25.44 3.36
N ASP A 43 -12.14 -24.87 4.57
CA ASP A 43 -10.91 -24.31 5.16
C ASP A 43 -10.15 -23.32 4.23
N LEU A 44 -10.87 -22.62 3.33
CA LEU A 44 -10.29 -21.66 2.38
C LEU A 44 -9.89 -20.35 3.06
N ARG A 45 -10.50 -20.04 4.21
CA ARG A 45 -10.07 -18.93 5.05
C ARG A 45 -8.73 -19.29 5.70
N LYS A 46 -7.69 -18.52 5.38
CA LYS A 46 -6.43 -18.57 6.13
C LYS A 46 -6.77 -18.38 7.60
N ARG A 47 -6.59 -19.44 8.40
CA ARG A 47 -6.61 -19.36 9.86
C ARG A 47 -5.44 -18.46 10.24
N ILE A 48 -5.71 -17.16 10.37
CA ILE A 48 -4.77 -16.23 10.99
C ILE A 48 -4.63 -16.76 12.41
N LYS A 49 -3.55 -17.51 12.67
CA LYS A 49 -3.18 -17.85 14.03
C LYS A 49 -3.16 -16.51 14.78
N PRO A 50 -3.86 -16.36 15.91
CA PRO A 50 -3.66 -15.17 16.73
C PRO A 50 -2.15 -15.10 16.93
N VAL A 51 -1.55 -14.01 16.45
CA VAL A 51 -0.11 -13.80 16.58
C VAL A 51 0.19 -13.97 18.05
N SER A 52 1.01 -14.97 18.36
CA SER A 52 1.39 -15.34 19.73
C SER A 52 1.53 -14.08 20.57
N THR A 53 0.68 -13.94 21.57
CA THR A 53 0.69 -12.84 22.55
C THR A 53 1.87 -13.00 23.51
N SER A 54 3.04 -13.41 23.03
CA SER A 54 4.24 -13.62 23.86
C SER A 54 5.01 -12.33 24.12
N LYS A 55 4.51 -11.18 23.66
CA LYS A 55 4.92 -9.90 24.19
C LYS A 55 3.70 -9.29 24.86
N PRO A 56 3.76 -8.94 26.16
CA PRO A 56 2.76 -8.06 26.73
C PRO A 56 2.67 -6.83 25.81
N LYS A 57 1.45 -6.38 25.52
CA LYS A 57 1.25 -5.10 24.84
C LYS A 57 2.04 -4.09 25.67
N ALA A 58 3.05 -3.47 25.07
CA ALA A 58 3.77 -2.39 25.72
C ALA A 58 2.72 -1.36 26.13
N ASP A 59 2.72 -1.00 27.41
CA ASP A 59 1.82 -0.01 27.95
C ASP A 59 2.15 1.32 27.26
N LEU A 60 1.31 1.75 26.31
CA LEU A 60 1.48 2.99 25.53
C LEU A 60 1.22 4.24 26.37
N SER A 61 0.90 4.08 27.66
CA SER A 61 0.79 5.17 28.63
C SER A 61 2.13 5.82 28.95
N SER A 62 3.25 5.16 28.59
CA SER A 62 4.61 5.67 28.71
C SER A 62 5.21 5.93 27.32
N ASN A 63 4.57 6.75 26.50
CA ASN A 63 5.33 7.45 25.46
C ASN A 63 6.27 8.40 26.21
N GLU A 64 7.56 8.06 26.31
CA GLU A 64 8.59 9.07 26.54
C GLU A 64 8.36 10.13 25.46
N GLN A 65 7.85 11.30 25.91
CA GLN A 65 7.51 12.52 25.17
C GLN A 65 7.62 12.40 23.67
N ASP A 66 6.51 12.65 22.94
CA ASP A 66 6.38 12.86 21.49
C ASP A 66 7.58 13.59 20.86
N CYS A 67 8.71 12.89 20.76
CA CYS A 67 9.93 13.35 20.14
C CYS A 67 9.82 12.89 18.70
N ILE A 68 8.85 13.48 18.00
CA ILE A 68 8.94 13.56 16.55
C ILE A 68 10.26 14.28 16.30
N PRO A 69 11.29 13.63 15.72
CA PRO A 69 12.52 14.33 15.40
C PRO A 69 12.14 15.54 14.54
N PRO A 70 12.65 16.74 14.88
CA PRO A 70 12.28 17.95 14.15
C PRO A 70 12.54 17.72 12.67
N ASP A 71 11.53 18.00 11.82
CA ASP A 71 11.66 17.82 10.37
C ASP A 71 12.93 18.56 9.92
N PRO A 72 13.93 17.87 9.34
CA PRO A 72 15.17 18.49 8.91
C PRO A 72 14.96 19.58 7.84
N ASN A 73 13.77 19.62 7.24
CA ASN A 73 13.35 20.61 6.25
C ASN A 73 12.48 21.73 6.82
N SER A 74 12.11 21.70 8.11
CA SER A 74 11.27 22.72 8.76
C SER A 74 11.82 24.15 8.65
N GLY A 75 13.14 24.29 8.48
CA GLY A 75 13.80 25.57 8.25
C GLY A 75 14.09 25.90 6.79
N GLY A 76 13.80 25.03 5.83
CA GLY A 76 14.27 25.20 4.44
C GLY A 76 13.56 26.32 3.67
N VAL A 77 14.25 26.84 2.65
CA VAL A 77 13.73 27.84 1.71
C VAL A 77 13.00 27.12 0.56
N PRO A 78 11.76 27.49 0.23
CA PRO A 78 11.06 26.92 -0.91
C PRO A 78 11.68 27.42 -2.21
N LEU A 79 12.09 26.50 -3.08
CA LEU A 79 12.46 26.78 -4.47
C LEU A 79 11.38 26.23 -5.39
N VAL A 80 10.73 27.14 -6.12
CA VAL A 80 9.71 26.80 -7.11
C VAL A 80 10.42 26.40 -8.39
N ILE A 81 10.12 25.19 -8.88
CA ILE A 81 10.63 24.69 -10.16
C ILE A 81 9.61 25.00 -11.26
N ASP A 82 8.32 24.71 -11.01
CA ASP A 82 7.20 24.91 -11.92
C ASP A 82 5.92 25.24 -11.14
N GLN A 83 4.83 25.58 -11.84
CA GLN A 83 3.51 25.89 -11.25
C GLN A 83 2.94 24.78 -10.34
N ARG A 84 3.41 23.54 -10.49
CA ARG A 84 2.95 22.38 -9.72
C ARG A 84 3.98 21.79 -8.74
N THR A 85 5.22 22.28 -8.76
CA THR A 85 6.34 21.64 -8.05
C THR A 85 7.19 22.65 -7.30
N THR A 86 7.20 22.53 -5.98
CA THR A 86 8.08 23.29 -5.07
C THR A 86 8.93 22.32 -4.26
N ILE A 87 10.23 22.55 -4.19
CA ILE A 87 11.17 21.76 -3.37
C ILE A 87 11.68 22.60 -2.20
N ILE A 88 11.87 21.96 -1.03
CA ILE A 88 12.40 22.64 0.15
C ILE A 88 13.93 22.46 0.21
N ILE A 89 14.66 23.58 0.26
CA ILE A 89 16.12 23.62 0.36
C ILE A 89 16.50 23.95 1.82
N PRO A 90 17.07 23.02 2.60
CA PRO A 90 17.58 23.26 3.94
C PRO A 90 18.56 24.43 3.99
N ARG A 91 18.47 25.26 5.03
CA ARG A 91 19.23 26.52 5.21
C ARG A 91 20.75 26.43 5.15
N GLY A 92 21.33 25.23 5.33
CA GLY A 92 22.78 25.01 5.30
C GLY A 92 23.34 24.60 3.92
N ALA A 93 22.53 24.61 2.88
CA ALA A 93 22.95 24.16 1.56
C ALA A 93 22.78 25.24 0.50
N ASP A 94 23.78 25.34 -0.38
CA ASP A 94 23.75 26.28 -1.50
C ASP A 94 22.59 25.95 -2.47
N PRO A 95 21.64 26.89 -2.66
CA PRO A 95 20.49 26.67 -3.53
C PRO A 95 20.85 26.38 -4.98
N GLU A 96 21.90 27.01 -5.51
CA GLU A 96 22.32 26.85 -6.91
C GLU A 96 22.95 25.49 -7.16
N GLU A 97 23.86 25.03 -6.30
CA GLU A 97 24.44 23.68 -6.39
C GLU A 97 23.37 22.61 -6.32
N ARG A 98 22.40 22.77 -5.42
CA ARG A 98 21.31 21.81 -5.27
C ARG A 98 20.38 21.79 -6.48
N ARG A 99 20.04 22.97 -7.03
CA ARG A 99 19.28 23.10 -8.28
C ARG A 99 20.02 22.42 -9.43
N LYS A 100 21.33 22.65 -9.56
CA LYS A 100 22.18 22.05 -10.60
C LYS A 100 22.24 20.52 -10.47
N LYS A 101 22.37 20.00 -9.26
CA LYS A 101 22.37 18.54 -8.99
C LYS A 101 21.02 17.90 -9.29
N PHE A 102 19.92 18.56 -8.91
CA PHE A 102 18.56 18.10 -9.17
C PHE A 102 18.24 18.06 -10.66
N LEU A 103 18.50 19.15 -11.39
CA LEU A 103 18.30 19.22 -12.85
C LEU A 103 19.16 18.20 -13.60
N ARG A 104 20.43 18.02 -13.19
CA ARG A 104 21.30 16.98 -13.77
C ARG A 104 20.71 15.58 -13.60
N ARG A 105 20.16 15.29 -12.43
CA ARG A 105 19.56 13.98 -12.14
C ARG A 105 18.29 13.73 -12.96
N ILE A 106 17.44 14.74 -13.13
CA ILE A 106 16.26 14.64 -14.00
C ILE A 106 16.68 14.38 -15.44
N ASN A 107 17.63 15.17 -15.97
CA ASN A 107 18.05 15.05 -17.36
C ASN A 107 18.72 13.69 -17.66
N GLN A 108 19.43 13.10 -16.69
CA GLN A 108 19.95 11.73 -16.82
C GLN A 108 18.84 10.68 -16.88
N VAL A 109 17.76 10.84 -16.11
CA VAL A 109 16.62 9.92 -16.12
C VAL A 109 15.82 10.02 -17.42
N VAL A 110 15.68 11.23 -17.98
CA VAL A 110 15.05 11.44 -19.30
C VAL A 110 15.90 10.79 -20.39
N SER A 111 17.21 11.01 -20.37
CA SER A 111 18.13 10.39 -21.34
C SER A 111 18.12 8.86 -21.28
N ALA A 112 17.94 8.23 -20.11
CA ALA A 112 17.86 6.78 -20.00
C ALA A 112 16.52 6.19 -20.50
N ARG A 113 15.43 6.96 -20.44
CA ARG A 113 14.12 6.56 -20.98
C ARG A 113 14.04 6.69 -22.50
N ASP A 114 14.73 7.66 -23.08
CA ASP A 114 14.78 7.82 -24.54
C ASP A 114 15.64 6.72 -25.20
N THR A 115 16.67 6.21 -24.52
CA THR A 115 17.47 5.08 -25.03
C THR A 115 16.77 3.73 -24.88
N SER A 116 15.77 3.58 -23.98
CA SER A 116 15.06 2.31 -23.79
C SER A 116 13.82 2.13 -24.69
N MET A 117 13.56 3.08 -25.59
CA MET A 117 12.43 3.04 -26.54
C MET A 117 12.85 2.92 -28.00
N ASN A 118 14.14 2.72 -28.28
CA ASN A 118 14.63 2.36 -29.61
C ASN A 118 15.57 1.16 -29.53
N TYR A 119 15.05 0.03 -30.03
CA TYR A 119 15.67 -1.28 -30.31
C TYR A 119 15.95 -2.24 -29.14
#